data_AF-A0AAV7HNN2-F1
#
_entry.id   AF-A0AAV7HNN2-F1
#
_cell.length_a   1.000
_cell.length_b   1.000
_cell.length_c   1.000
_cell.angle_alpha   90.00
_cell.angle_beta   90.00
_cell.angle_gamma   90.00
#
_symmetry.space_group_name_H-M   'P 1'
#
loop_
_entity.id
_entity.type
_entity.pdbx_description
1 polymer ?
#
loop_
_entity_poly.entity_id
_entity_poly.type
_entity_poly.pdbx_seq_one_letter_code
_entity_poly.pdbx_strand_id
1 'polypeptide(L)'
;MPSLHCLCFATPPSPAHKNGGISLTTQSPPNLAINPSSLNPSKTLPQHSPDLLLHLPNLSSDAREKILSLEIMGIDSSRALALHPNLRAASPDSIHSVISFLLSKGIHHKDLGRIIGMCPRVLTSSIGKDLVPVFNFLSRDLKVPDLDLRRVIKKCPRFLISDVRDQLRPALIYLQRLGFKDATALAFHDPVLLVSSVENTLMPKLQHLMGLGLSREEAVGMVLRCPSLFTFSIENNFKPKYDYFVNEMGGGLEELKEFPQYFAFSLEKRIKLRHREMVELRLRLPLSSMLKSTDNEFKELLVQRGTYDSLWIRILRLFRINWKAHWLSTFIGNF
;
A
#
# COMPACT_ATOMS: atom_id res chain seq x y z
N MET A 1 53.19 -45.90 15.19
CA MET A 1 52.71 -44.57 14.77
C MET A 1 51.58 -44.79 13.77
N PRO A 2 50.33 -44.93 14.23
CA PRO A 2 49.23 -45.41 13.41
C PRO A 2 48.37 -44.26 12.86
N SER A 3 48.06 -44.33 11.57
CA SER A 3 47.11 -43.48 10.85
C SER A 3 45.68 -43.95 11.10
N LEU A 4 44.83 -43.03 11.55
CA LEU A 4 43.45 -43.27 11.97
C LEU A 4 42.51 -43.59 10.80
N HIS A 5 41.72 -44.64 11.05
CA HIS A 5 40.65 -45.21 10.23
C HIS A 5 39.46 -44.25 10.06
N CYS A 6 38.90 -44.25 8.86
CA CYS A 6 37.54 -43.81 8.56
C CYS A 6 36.65 -45.07 8.49
N LEU A 7 35.68 -45.19 9.39
CA LEU A 7 34.69 -46.28 9.39
C LEU A 7 33.29 -45.67 9.46
N CYS A 8 32.51 -45.90 8.41
CA CYS A 8 31.07 -45.69 8.40
C CYS A 8 30.39 -46.83 9.18
N PHE A 9 29.46 -46.51 10.09
CA PHE A 9 28.35 -47.40 10.43
C PHE A 9 27.09 -46.62 10.78
N ALA A 10 25.97 -47.23 10.39
CA ALA A 10 24.61 -46.75 10.37
C ALA A 10 23.99 -46.52 11.76
N THR A 11 22.95 -45.68 11.82
CA THR A 11 22.06 -45.52 12.98
C THR A 11 20.62 -45.99 12.70
N PRO A 12 19.89 -46.44 13.73
CA PRO A 12 18.63 -47.22 13.62
C PRO A 12 17.35 -46.34 13.62
N PRO A 13 16.15 -46.95 13.47
CA PRO A 13 14.91 -46.26 13.07
C PRO A 13 14.15 -45.58 14.21
N SER A 14 13.43 -44.50 13.89
CA SER A 14 12.47 -43.83 14.77
C SER A 14 11.11 -44.53 14.82
N PRO A 15 10.39 -44.52 15.95
CA PRO A 15 9.02 -45.00 16.04
C PRO A 15 8.02 -43.93 15.60
N ALA A 16 6.98 -44.38 14.88
CA ALA A 16 5.82 -43.60 14.47
C ALA A 16 4.83 -43.40 15.63
N HIS A 17 4.16 -42.23 15.69
CA HIS A 17 2.72 -42.19 16.00
C HIS A 17 2.04 -40.85 15.62
N LYS A 18 1.00 -41.01 14.79
CA LYS A 18 -0.34 -40.39 14.82
C LYS A 18 -0.53 -38.92 14.37
N ASN A 19 -1.10 -38.83 13.16
CA ASN A 19 -2.35 -38.16 12.79
C ASN A 19 -2.74 -36.85 13.47
N GLY A 20 -2.89 -35.82 12.63
CA GLY A 20 -3.71 -34.65 12.89
C GLY A 20 -3.69 -33.71 11.70
N GLY A 21 -4.42 -34.06 10.63
CA GLY A 21 -4.59 -33.17 9.49
C GLY A 21 -5.33 -31.90 9.90
N ILE A 22 -4.77 -30.74 9.57
CA ILE A 22 -5.53 -29.49 9.46
C ILE A 22 -5.06 -28.78 8.19
N SER A 23 -6.02 -28.56 7.30
CA SER A 23 -5.92 -27.87 6.03
C SER A 23 -5.42 -26.44 6.23
N LEU A 24 -4.25 -26.11 5.69
CA LEU A 24 -3.73 -24.75 5.59
C LEU A 24 -4.40 -24.06 4.40
N THR A 25 -5.55 -23.45 4.64
CA THR A 25 -6.08 -22.41 3.75
C THR A 25 -5.18 -21.19 3.84
N THR A 26 -4.40 -20.94 2.78
CA THR A 26 -3.65 -19.70 2.58
C THR A 26 -4.62 -18.54 2.42
N GLN A 27 -4.94 -17.86 3.53
CA GLN A 27 -5.63 -16.58 3.49
C GLN A 27 -4.64 -15.46 3.18
N SER A 28 -4.95 -14.72 2.11
CA SER A 28 -4.32 -13.46 1.70
C SER A 28 -4.38 -12.40 2.81
N PRO A 29 -3.39 -11.48 2.89
CA PRO A 29 -3.34 -10.46 3.93
C PRO A 29 -4.55 -9.49 3.86
N PRO A 30 -5.01 -8.95 5.00
CA PRO A 30 -6.25 -8.18 5.07
C PRO A 30 -6.11 -6.82 4.37
N ASN A 31 -7.13 -6.50 3.56
CA ASN A 31 -7.35 -5.19 2.95
C ASN A 31 -7.44 -4.11 4.03
N LEU A 32 -6.46 -3.21 4.08
CA LEU A 32 -6.55 -1.97 4.84
C LEU A 32 -7.45 -0.99 4.10
N ALA A 33 -8.75 -1.04 4.42
CA ALA A 33 -9.73 -0.06 4.02
C ALA A 33 -9.45 1.29 4.72
N ILE A 34 -9.22 2.34 3.93
CA ILE A 34 -9.17 3.71 4.39
C ILE A 34 -10.61 4.22 4.45
N ASN A 35 -11.12 4.46 5.66
CA ASN A 35 -12.36 5.19 5.89
C ASN A 35 -12.03 6.60 6.43
N PRO A 36 -12.47 7.68 5.76
CA PRO A 36 -12.55 9.00 6.34
C PRO A 36 -13.94 9.25 6.97
N SER A 37 -13.97 9.44 8.29
CA SER A 37 -15.05 10.13 9.03
C SER A 37 -14.53 11.53 9.37
N SER A 38 -15.28 12.63 9.40
CA SER A 38 -16.73 12.88 9.45
C SER A 38 -16.98 14.38 9.24
N LEU A 39 -17.96 14.76 8.42
CA LEU A 39 -18.74 16.00 8.56
C LEU A 39 -20.13 15.74 7.98
N ASN A 40 -21.14 15.63 8.85
CA ASN A 40 -22.55 15.79 8.50
C ASN A 40 -23.05 17.03 9.27
N PRO A 41 -23.85 17.87 8.62
CA PRO A 41 -25.26 17.88 9.02
C PRO A 41 -26.19 17.77 7.80
N SER A 42 -27.12 16.83 7.93
CA SER A 42 -28.46 16.75 7.36
C SER A 42 -28.81 17.68 6.19
N LYS A 43 -28.96 17.10 4.99
CA LYS A 43 -29.91 17.53 3.95
C LYS A 43 -30.24 16.35 3.03
N THR A 44 -31.44 15.81 3.22
CA THR A 44 -32.35 15.17 2.24
C THR A 44 -31.75 14.51 0.98
N LEU A 45 -32.00 13.20 0.85
CA LEU A 45 -31.86 12.46 -0.41
C LEU A 45 -32.61 13.18 -1.55
N PRO A 46 -32.02 13.35 -2.75
CA PRO A 46 -32.80 13.41 -3.97
C PRO A 46 -33.17 11.98 -4.35
N GLN A 47 -34.47 11.69 -4.26
CA GLN A 47 -35.08 10.54 -4.91
C GLN A 47 -34.72 10.56 -6.40
N HIS A 48 -34.51 9.36 -6.96
CA HIS A 48 -34.57 9.11 -8.40
C HIS A 48 -35.68 9.94 -9.03
N SER A 49 -35.30 10.92 -9.85
CA SER A 49 -36.23 11.68 -10.67
C SER A 49 -35.88 11.41 -12.14
N PRO A 50 -36.76 10.75 -12.91
CA PRO A 50 -36.66 10.66 -14.38
C PRO A 50 -36.90 12.01 -15.08
N ASP A 51 -36.96 13.12 -14.34
CA ASP A 51 -37.50 14.41 -14.80
C ASP A 51 -36.43 15.39 -15.32
N LEU A 52 -35.15 15.03 -15.33
CA LEU A 52 -34.09 15.87 -15.92
C LEU A 52 -34.19 16.00 -17.45
N LEU A 53 -35.06 15.23 -18.10
CA LEU A 53 -35.31 15.32 -19.54
C LEU A 53 -36.15 16.54 -19.96
N LEU A 54 -36.78 17.28 -19.05
CA LEU A 54 -37.81 18.24 -19.44
C LEU A 54 -37.43 19.73 -19.37
N HIS A 55 -36.33 20.15 -18.74
CA HIS A 55 -35.95 21.57 -18.73
C HIS A 55 -34.45 21.83 -18.87
N LEU A 56 -33.97 21.83 -20.11
CA LEU A 56 -32.72 22.48 -20.52
C LEU A 56 -33.00 23.30 -21.79
N PRO A 57 -33.32 24.60 -21.70
CA PRO A 57 -33.50 25.43 -22.88
C PRO A 57 -32.12 25.78 -23.46
N ASN A 58 -31.94 25.52 -24.76
CA ASN A 58 -30.78 25.88 -25.60
C ASN A 58 -29.47 25.10 -25.43
N LEU A 59 -29.52 23.77 -25.29
CA LEU A 59 -28.38 22.92 -25.67
C LEU A 59 -28.47 22.59 -27.17
N SER A 60 -27.36 22.72 -27.91
CA SER A 60 -27.26 22.24 -29.30
C SER A 60 -27.56 20.73 -29.36
N SER A 61 -28.07 20.25 -30.51
CA SER A 61 -28.36 18.82 -30.75
C SER A 61 -27.17 17.92 -30.37
N ASP A 62 -25.97 18.39 -30.71
CA ASP A 62 -24.67 17.77 -30.40
C ASP A 62 -24.39 17.65 -28.89
N ALA A 63 -24.75 18.64 -28.08
CA ALA A 63 -24.57 18.56 -26.62
C ALA A 63 -25.56 17.58 -25.97
N ARG A 64 -26.79 17.45 -26.51
CA ARG A 64 -27.80 16.51 -26.01
C ARG A 64 -27.41 15.07 -26.31
N GLU A 65 -26.92 14.80 -27.52
CA GLU A 65 -26.44 13.48 -27.93
C GLU A 65 -25.23 13.01 -27.10
N LYS A 66 -24.32 13.92 -26.76
CA LYS A 66 -23.19 13.64 -25.85
C LYS A 66 -23.66 13.29 -24.45
N ILE A 67 -24.60 14.04 -23.89
CA ILE A 67 -25.14 13.80 -22.55
C ILE A 67 -25.82 12.43 -22.50
N LEU A 68 -26.66 12.11 -23.50
CA LEU A 68 -27.33 10.82 -23.60
C LEU A 68 -26.35 9.65 -23.78
N SER A 69 -25.33 9.83 -24.62
CA SER A 69 -24.30 8.80 -24.84
C SER A 69 -23.51 8.49 -23.58
N LEU A 70 -23.16 9.52 -22.81
CA LEU A 70 -22.49 9.37 -21.52
C LEU A 70 -23.41 8.75 -20.46
N GLU A 71 -24.68 9.17 -20.40
CA GLU A 71 -25.67 8.63 -19.45
C GLU A 71 -26.01 7.16 -19.72
N ILE A 72 -26.16 6.76 -20.98
CA ILE A 72 -26.34 5.35 -21.39
C ILE A 72 -25.15 4.50 -20.93
N MET A 73 -23.96 5.08 -20.83
CA MET A 73 -22.75 4.40 -20.37
C MET A 73 -22.56 4.45 -18.84
N GLY A 74 -23.55 4.97 -18.11
CA GLY A 74 -23.51 5.09 -16.65
C GLY A 74 -22.53 6.17 -16.16
N ILE A 75 -22.23 7.16 -17.01
CA ILE A 75 -21.34 8.27 -16.69
C ILE A 75 -22.21 9.46 -16.29
N ASP A 76 -21.90 10.06 -15.15
CA ASP A 76 -22.51 11.32 -14.75
C ASP A 76 -22.01 12.47 -15.65
N SER A 77 -22.79 12.75 -16.68
CA SER A 77 -22.56 13.79 -17.68
C SER A 77 -22.36 15.18 -17.06
N SER A 78 -23.04 15.47 -15.95
CA SER A 78 -22.95 16.77 -15.28
C SER A 78 -21.54 16.99 -14.71
N ARG A 79 -20.99 15.97 -14.04
CA ARG A 79 -19.66 16.02 -13.43
C ARG A 79 -18.55 15.92 -14.48
N ALA A 80 -18.73 15.09 -15.50
CA ALA A 80 -17.75 14.93 -16.58
C ALA A 80 -17.59 16.20 -17.42
N LEU A 81 -18.70 16.87 -17.77
CA LEU A 81 -18.68 18.12 -18.53
C LEU A 81 -18.22 19.31 -17.69
N ALA A 82 -18.58 19.37 -16.40
CA ALA A 82 -18.15 20.46 -15.51
C ALA A 82 -16.63 20.52 -15.35
N LEU A 83 -15.97 19.37 -15.17
CA LEU A 83 -14.54 19.30 -14.87
C LEU A 83 -13.65 19.37 -16.13
N HIS A 84 -14.20 19.18 -17.34
CA HIS A 84 -13.43 19.07 -18.57
C HIS A 84 -14.01 19.89 -19.72
N PRO A 85 -13.54 21.13 -19.91
CA PRO A 85 -13.96 21.97 -21.04
C PRO A 85 -13.71 21.33 -22.41
N ASN A 86 -12.62 20.58 -22.56
CA ASN A 86 -12.26 19.91 -23.83
C ASN A 86 -13.23 18.79 -24.22
N LEU A 87 -13.94 18.20 -23.25
CA LEU A 87 -15.00 17.22 -23.50
C LEU A 87 -16.22 17.85 -24.18
N ARG A 88 -16.45 19.16 -23.97
CA ARG A 88 -17.51 19.90 -24.67
C ARG A 88 -17.19 20.08 -26.16
N ALA A 89 -15.91 20.30 -26.47
CA ALA A 89 -15.42 20.56 -27.82
C ALA A 89 -15.19 19.29 -28.66
N ALA A 90 -15.06 18.12 -28.05
CA ALA A 90 -14.88 16.85 -28.77
C ALA A 90 -16.16 16.43 -29.49
N SER A 91 -16.08 15.87 -30.70
CA SER A 91 -17.26 15.35 -31.40
C SER A 91 -17.77 14.05 -30.75
N PRO A 92 -19.09 13.75 -30.83
CA PRO A 92 -19.65 12.50 -30.35
C PRO A 92 -18.98 11.29 -30.99
N ASP A 93 -18.74 11.33 -32.31
CA ASP A 93 -18.09 10.25 -33.07
C ASP A 93 -16.69 9.93 -32.55
N SER A 94 -15.91 10.95 -32.16
CA SER A 94 -14.58 10.77 -31.59
C SER A 94 -14.64 10.04 -30.24
N ILE A 95 -15.60 10.43 -29.39
CA ILE A 95 -15.87 9.78 -28.10
C ILE A 95 -16.27 8.32 -28.30
N HIS A 96 -17.23 8.05 -29.21
CA HIS A 96 -17.64 6.69 -29.55
C HIS A 96 -16.50 5.84 -30.11
N SER A 97 -15.61 6.43 -30.91
CA SER A 97 -14.44 5.75 -31.46
C SER A 97 -13.47 5.33 -30.35
N VAL A 98 -13.19 6.22 -29.39
CA VAL A 98 -12.34 5.90 -28.23
C VAL A 98 -12.95 4.77 -27.39
N ILE A 99 -14.25 4.85 -27.11
CA ILE A 99 -14.95 3.82 -26.33
C ILE A 99 -14.92 2.48 -27.06
N SER A 100 -15.26 2.47 -28.35
CA SER A 100 -15.21 1.26 -29.18
C SER A 100 -13.81 0.65 -29.21
N PHE A 101 -12.77 1.49 -29.28
CA PHE A 101 -11.39 1.04 -29.17
C PHE A 101 -11.10 0.40 -27.81
N LEU A 102 -11.49 1.02 -26.69
CA LEU A 102 -11.28 0.43 -25.36
C LEU A 102 -12.02 -0.91 -25.20
N LEU A 103 -13.24 -1.01 -25.71
CA LEU A 103 -14.01 -2.27 -25.74
C LEU A 103 -13.30 -3.33 -26.58
N SER A 104 -12.76 -2.96 -27.73
CA SER A 104 -11.97 -3.88 -28.59
C SER A 104 -10.70 -4.40 -27.92
N LYS A 105 -10.17 -3.68 -26.92
CA LYS A 105 -9.04 -4.11 -26.08
C LYS A 105 -9.46 -4.92 -24.86
N GLY A 106 -10.72 -5.34 -24.78
CA GLY A 106 -11.24 -6.18 -23.70
C GLY A 106 -11.63 -5.42 -22.44
N ILE A 107 -11.74 -4.09 -22.48
CA ILE A 107 -12.35 -3.33 -21.38
C ILE A 107 -13.86 -3.54 -21.43
N HIS A 108 -14.50 -3.87 -20.30
CA HIS A 108 -15.95 -4.11 -20.29
C HIS A 108 -16.70 -2.80 -20.06
N HIS A 109 -17.92 -2.70 -20.62
CA HIS A 109 -18.81 -1.55 -20.41
C HIS A 109 -18.95 -1.14 -18.94
N LYS A 110 -19.13 -2.11 -18.03
CA LYS A 110 -19.28 -1.85 -16.59
C LYS A 110 -18.05 -1.20 -15.93
N ASP A 111 -16.88 -1.28 -16.53
CA ASP A 111 -15.65 -0.68 -16.00
C ASP A 111 -15.43 0.75 -16.55
N LEU A 112 -16.09 1.13 -17.65
CA LEU A 112 -15.92 2.42 -18.32
C LEU A 112 -16.28 3.60 -17.42
N GLY A 113 -17.39 3.52 -16.67
CA GLY A 113 -17.81 4.59 -15.76
C GLY A 113 -16.74 4.94 -14.72
N ARG A 114 -16.06 3.94 -14.14
CA ARG A 114 -14.94 4.16 -13.22
C ARG A 114 -13.72 4.74 -13.93
N ILE A 115 -13.35 4.18 -15.09
CA ILE A 115 -12.17 4.61 -15.87
C ILE A 115 -12.32 6.08 -16.27
N ILE A 116 -13.46 6.43 -16.87
CA ILE A 116 -13.75 7.79 -17.34
C ILE A 116 -13.94 8.73 -16.15
N GLY A 117 -14.57 8.28 -15.07
CA GLY A 117 -14.68 9.08 -13.84
C GLY A 117 -13.33 9.42 -13.21
N MET A 118 -12.31 8.56 -13.36
CA MET A 118 -10.95 8.82 -12.88
C MET A 118 -10.06 9.56 -13.89
N CYS A 119 -10.26 9.30 -15.18
CA CYS A 119 -9.39 9.78 -16.27
C CYS A 119 -10.22 10.27 -17.46
N PRO A 120 -11.06 11.30 -17.29
CA PRO A 120 -12.00 11.76 -18.33
C PRO A 120 -11.31 12.28 -19.60
N ARG A 121 -10.05 12.75 -19.49
CA ARG A 121 -9.19 13.09 -20.63
C ARG A 121 -9.00 11.94 -21.63
N VAL A 122 -9.23 10.69 -21.23
CA VAL A 122 -9.18 9.54 -22.14
C VAL A 122 -10.11 9.71 -23.34
N LEU A 123 -11.29 10.32 -23.13
CA LEU A 123 -12.31 10.49 -24.17
C LEU A 123 -11.90 11.48 -25.28
N THR A 124 -10.89 12.30 -25.03
CA THR A 124 -10.32 13.24 -26.01
C THR A 124 -8.94 12.80 -26.49
N SER A 125 -8.52 11.58 -26.18
CA SER A 125 -7.19 11.07 -26.54
C SER A 125 -7.19 10.51 -27.97
N SER A 126 -6.08 10.69 -28.67
CA SER A 126 -5.86 10.08 -29.97
C SER A 126 -5.65 8.57 -29.83
N ILE A 127 -6.45 7.77 -30.53
CA ILE A 127 -6.30 6.31 -30.54
C ILE A 127 -4.89 5.91 -31.00
N GLY A 128 -4.43 6.47 -32.12
CA GLY A 128 -3.14 6.09 -32.70
C GLY A 128 -1.92 6.64 -31.96
N LYS A 129 -1.99 7.88 -31.46
CA LYS A 129 -0.83 8.54 -30.82
C LYS A 129 -0.74 8.32 -29.32
N ASP A 130 -1.88 8.16 -28.64
CA ASP A 130 -1.91 8.11 -27.18
C ASP A 130 -2.26 6.69 -26.69
N LEU A 131 -3.37 6.11 -27.16
CA LEU A 131 -3.89 4.86 -26.58
C LEU A 131 -3.17 3.61 -27.08
N VAL A 132 -2.95 3.48 -28.40
CA VAL A 132 -2.23 2.33 -28.99
C VAL A 132 -0.85 2.15 -28.38
N PRO A 133 -0.02 3.20 -28.20
CA PRO A 133 1.26 3.06 -27.51
C PRO A 133 1.14 2.54 -26.08
N VAL A 134 0.12 2.95 -25.32
CA VAL A 134 -0.09 2.47 -23.94
C VAL A 134 -0.34 0.96 -23.94
N PHE A 135 -1.23 0.46 -24.79
CA PHE A 135 -1.49 -0.98 -24.88
C PHE A 135 -0.27 -1.78 -25.36
N ASN A 136 0.51 -1.22 -26.30
CA ASN A 136 1.78 -1.83 -26.74
C ASN A 136 2.82 -1.86 -25.61
N PHE A 137 2.89 -0.81 -24.79
CA PHE A 137 3.78 -0.77 -23.63
C PHE A 137 3.40 -1.83 -22.60
N LEU A 138 2.10 -1.97 -22.29
CA LEU A 138 1.63 -3.00 -21.37
C LEU A 138 1.95 -4.42 -21.86
N SER A 139 1.75 -4.71 -23.15
CA SER A 139 1.98 -6.05 -23.69
C SER A 139 3.45 -6.36 -23.96
N ARG A 140 4.23 -5.41 -24.48
CA ARG A 140 5.63 -5.65 -24.91
C ARG A 140 6.62 -5.35 -23.80
N ASP A 141 6.55 -4.17 -23.21
CA ASP A 141 7.53 -3.70 -22.21
C ASP A 141 7.24 -4.35 -20.82
N LEU A 142 5.96 -4.45 -20.43
CA LEU A 142 5.56 -5.06 -19.14
C LEU A 142 5.15 -6.54 -19.24
N LYS A 143 5.06 -7.11 -20.45
CA LYS A 143 4.70 -8.51 -20.71
C LYS A 143 3.34 -8.92 -20.12
N VAL A 144 2.40 -7.97 -20.05
CA VAL A 144 1.03 -8.26 -19.60
C VAL A 144 0.29 -9.02 -20.71
N PRO A 145 -0.27 -10.21 -20.43
CA PRO A 145 -1.09 -10.93 -21.40
C PRO A 145 -2.34 -10.13 -21.78
N ASP A 146 -2.79 -10.24 -23.03
CA ASP A 146 -3.96 -9.50 -23.52
C ASP A 146 -5.22 -9.71 -22.66
N LEU A 147 -5.39 -10.95 -22.17
CA LEU A 147 -6.46 -11.39 -21.27
C LEU A 147 -6.50 -10.59 -19.96
N ASP A 148 -5.35 -10.09 -19.52
CA ASP A 148 -5.15 -9.40 -18.24
C ASP A 148 -5.04 -7.88 -18.37
N LEU A 149 -5.02 -7.32 -19.58
CA LEU A 149 -4.97 -5.87 -19.82
C LEU A 149 -6.08 -5.14 -19.07
N ARG A 150 -7.28 -5.71 -19.09
CA ARG A 150 -8.44 -5.20 -18.34
C ARG A 150 -8.16 -5.09 -16.85
N ARG A 151 -7.50 -6.08 -16.24
CA ARG A 151 -7.18 -6.11 -14.81
C ARG A 151 -6.23 -4.96 -14.45
N VAL A 152 -5.20 -4.74 -15.28
CA VAL A 152 -4.21 -3.67 -15.09
C VAL A 152 -4.85 -2.28 -15.26
N ILE A 153 -5.56 -2.06 -16.37
CA ILE A 153 -6.22 -0.77 -16.66
C ILE A 153 -7.26 -0.43 -15.60
N LYS A 154 -8.08 -1.40 -15.17
CA LYS A 154 -9.07 -1.17 -14.11
C LYS A 154 -8.41 -0.78 -12.78
N LYS A 155 -7.26 -1.39 -12.45
CA LYS A 155 -6.50 -1.06 -11.23
C LYS A 155 -5.88 0.34 -11.32
N CYS A 156 -5.34 0.71 -12.48
CA CYS A 156 -4.74 2.02 -12.69
C CYS A 156 -5.16 2.65 -14.04
N PRO A 157 -6.33 3.32 -14.09
CA PRO A 157 -6.80 3.98 -15.31
C PRO A 157 -5.84 5.06 -15.83
N ARG A 158 -4.96 5.58 -14.97
CA ARG A 158 -3.97 6.61 -15.31
C ARG A 158 -3.00 6.19 -16.43
N PHE A 159 -2.82 4.90 -16.69
CA PHE A 159 -2.06 4.46 -17.86
C PHE A 159 -2.59 5.07 -19.16
N LEU A 160 -3.91 5.16 -19.32
CA LEU A 160 -4.55 5.63 -20.56
C LEU A 160 -4.32 7.12 -20.85
N ILE A 161 -3.84 7.88 -19.87
CA ILE A 161 -3.57 9.32 -20.00
C ILE A 161 -2.10 9.68 -19.73
N SER A 162 -1.24 8.67 -19.60
CA SER A 162 0.20 8.84 -19.37
C SER A 162 0.96 8.64 -20.67
N ASP A 163 1.88 9.56 -20.98
CA ASP A 163 2.71 9.42 -22.17
C ASP A 163 3.72 8.27 -22.02
N VAL A 164 3.82 7.43 -23.06
CA VAL A 164 4.69 6.25 -23.00
C VAL A 164 6.17 6.63 -23.02
N ARG A 165 6.55 7.64 -23.80
CA ARG A 165 7.93 8.06 -24.04
C ARG A 165 8.46 8.88 -22.87
N ASP A 166 7.65 9.80 -22.38
CA ASP A 166 8.07 10.84 -21.44
C ASP A 166 7.73 10.48 -19.99
N GLN A 167 6.83 9.51 -19.77
CA GLN A 167 6.39 9.11 -18.42
C GLN A 167 6.57 7.61 -18.16
N LEU A 168 5.96 6.72 -18.94
CA LEU A 168 5.92 5.28 -18.58
C LEU A 168 7.28 4.57 -18.74
N ARG A 169 7.97 4.76 -19.87
CA ARG A 169 9.28 4.13 -20.10
C ARG A 169 10.37 4.69 -19.18
N PRO A 170 10.50 6.01 -18.97
CA PRO A 170 11.46 6.54 -18.00
C PRO A 170 11.22 5.98 -16.60
N ALA A 171 9.97 5.88 -16.15
CA ALA A 171 9.63 5.29 -14.86
C ALA A 171 10.04 3.80 -14.78
N LEU A 172 9.75 3.01 -15.82
CA LEU A 172 10.16 1.61 -15.88
C LEU A 172 11.69 1.46 -15.80
N ILE A 173 12.44 2.23 -16.60
CA ILE A 173 13.91 2.19 -16.61
C ILE A 173 14.48 2.58 -15.23
N TYR A 174 13.93 3.63 -14.63
CA TYR A 174 14.34 4.06 -13.30
C TYR A 174 14.09 2.97 -12.25
N LEU A 175 12.90 2.37 -12.22
CA LEU A 175 12.56 1.29 -11.30
C LEU A 175 13.46 0.07 -11.52
N GLN A 176 13.75 -0.31 -12.77
CA GLN A 176 14.68 -1.39 -13.08
C GLN A 176 16.10 -1.09 -12.54
N ARG A 177 16.58 0.14 -12.66
CA ARG A 177 17.87 0.57 -12.09
C ARG A 177 17.90 0.53 -10.55
N LEU A 178 16.75 0.66 -9.89
CA LEU A 178 16.63 0.46 -8.45
C LEU A 178 16.58 -1.03 -8.07
N GLY A 179 16.38 -1.95 -9.01
CA GLY A 179 16.33 -3.38 -8.76
C GLY A 179 14.95 -4.03 -8.89
N PHE A 180 13.93 -3.30 -9.38
CA PHE A 180 12.63 -3.90 -9.73
C PHE A 180 12.76 -4.70 -11.02
N LYS A 181 13.02 -6.01 -10.90
CA LYS A 181 13.29 -6.89 -12.04
C LYS A 181 12.03 -7.39 -12.75
N ASP A 182 10.94 -7.55 -12.02
CA ASP A 182 9.69 -8.07 -12.55
C ASP A 182 8.76 -6.95 -13.00
N ALA A 183 8.83 -6.61 -14.29
CA ALA A 183 7.99 -5.60 -14.91
C ALA A 183 6.50 -5.98 -14.93
N THR A 184 6.19 -7.28 -15.00
CA THR A 184 4.83 -7.79 -14.98
C THR A 184 4.22 -7.63 -13.58
N ALA A 185 4.99 -7.95 -12.54
CA ALA A 185 4.58 -7.70 -11.16
C ALA A 185 4.35 -6.21 -10.90
N LEU A 186 5.18 -5.31 -11.42
CA LEU A 186 4.95 -3.86 -11.33
C LEU A 186 3.59 -3.46 -11.92
N ALA A 187 3.20 -4.02 -13.07
CA ALA A 187 1.90 -3.74 -13.69
C ALA A 187 0.72 -4.16 -12.81
N PHE A 188 0.83 -5.30 -12.12
CA PHE A 188 -0.26 -5.85 -11.32
C PHE A 188 -0.30 -5.34 -9.88
N HIS A 189 0.85 -5.14 -9.24
CA HIS A 189 0.94 -4.84 -7.82
C HIS A 189 1.11 -3.35 -7.57
N ASP A 190 2.03 -2.71 -8.28
CA ASP A 190 2.45 -1.32 -8.05
C ASP A 190 2.36 -0.42 -9.31
N PRO A 191 1.26 -0.44 -10.08
CA PRO A 191 1.17 0.29 -11.35
C PRO A 191 1.25 1.80 -11.17
N VAL A 192 0.97 2.30 -9.97
CA VAL A 192 1.12 3.71 -9.64
C VAL A 192 2.56 4.21 -9.84
N LEU A 193 3.56 3.35 -9.64
CA LEU A 193 4.97 3.73 -9.80
C LEU A 193 5.31 4.00 -11.26
N LEU A 194 4.70 3.26 -12.19
CA LEU A 194 4.92 3.41 -13.63
C LEU A 194 4.30 4.71 -14.18
N VAL A 195 3.20 5.16 -13.58
CA VAL A 195 2.52 6.42 -13.96
C VAL A 195 3.00 7.62 -13.12
N SER A 196 4.05 7.47 -12.32
CA SER A 196 4.62 8.52 -11.46
C SER A 196 5.86 9.13 -12.08
N SER A 197 5.94 10.47 -12.10
CA SER A 197 7.10 11.19 -12.61
C SER A 197 8.38 10.77 -11.85
N VAL A 198 9.43 10.43 -12.61
CA VAL A 198 10.72 10.10 -12.02
C VAL A 198 11.28 11.30 -11.27
N GLU A 199 11.37 12.44 -11.96
CA GLU A 199 12.01 13.66 -11.44
C GLU A 199 11.20 14.32 -10.33
N ASN A 200 9.87 14.34 -10.46
CA ASN A 200 9.01 15.08 -9.54
C ASN A 200 8.40 14.21 -8.44
N THR A 201 8.54 12.88 -8.50
CA THR A 201 7.90 11.99 -7.51
C THR A 201 8.84 10.90 -7.00
N LEU A 202 9.36 10.04 -7.87
CA LEU A 202 10.12 8.87 -7.40
C LEU A 202 11.48 9.27 -6.83
N MET A 203 12.25 10.09 -7.55
CA MET A 203 13.58 10.53 -7.12
C MET A 203 13.54 11.38 -5.84
N PRO A 204 12.66 12.40 -5.70
CA PRO A 204 12.57 13.17 -4.46
C PRO A 204 12.23 12.33 -3.23
N LYS A 205 11.41 11.28 -3.38
CA LYS A 205 11.09 10.37 -2.27
C LYS A 205 12.26 9.49 -1.87
N LEU A 206 13.04 9.01 -2.84
CA LEU A 206 14.27 8.26 -2.54
C LEU A 206 15.31 9.17 -1.87
N GLN A 207 15.49 10.39 -2.39
CA GLN A 207 16.38 11.39 -1.79
C GLN A 207 15.95 11.78 -0.38
N HIS A 208 14.64 11.90 -0.13
CA HIS A 208 14.12 12.16 1.21
C HIS A 208 14.49 11.05 2.19
N LEU A 209 14.33 9.77 1.81
CA LEU A 209 14.77 8.64 2.63
C LEU A 209 16.27 8.71 2.94
N MET A 210 17.10 9.03 1.94
CA MET A 210 18.53 9.23 2.15
C MET A 210 18.81 10.41 3.10
N GLY A 211 18.03 11.49 3.01
CA GLY A 211 18.09 12.65 3.90
C GLY A 211 17.77 12.34 5.37
N LEU A 212 17.19 11.17 5.68
CA LEU A 212 17.01 10.70 7.06
C LEU A 212 18.30 10.09 7.65
N GLY A 213 19.38 10.01 6.87
CA GLY A 213 20.65 9.38 7.26
C GLY A 213 20.87 7.98 6.69
N LEU A 214 20.01 7.53 5.77
CA LEU A 214 20.17 6.24 5.07
C LEU A 214 21.19 6.38 3.92
N SER A 215 22.05 5.38 3.76
CA SER A 215 22.79 5.21 2.51
C SER A 215 21.84 4.95 1.34
N ARG A 216 22.33 5.15 0.12
CA ARG A 216 21.55 4.89 -1.08
C ARG A 216 21.10 3.43 -1.14
N GLU A 217 21.98 2.51 -0.80
CA GLU A 217 21.75 1.07 -0.82
C GLU A 217 20.67 0.67 0.18
N GLU A 218 20.68 1.25 1.38
CA GLU A 218 19.65 1.02 2.40
C GLU A 218 18.29 1.58 1.98
N ALA A 219 18.25 2.82 1.47
CA ALA A 219 17.02 3.43 0.99
C ALA A 219 16.42 2.64 -0.18
N VAL A 220 17.26 2.17 -1.12
CA VAL A 220 16.86 1.28 -2.21
C VAL A 220 16.32 -0.05 -1.66
N GLY A 221 17.04 -0.68 -0.71
CA GLY A 221 16.61 -1.92 -0.07
C GLY A 221 15.28 -1.79 0.68
N MET A 222 14.98 -0.62 1.25
CA MET A 222 13.68 -0.32 1.86
C MET A 222 12.56 -0.25 0.83
N VAL A 223 12.74 0.51 -0.26
CA VAL A 223 11.68 0.67 -1.28
C VAL A 223 11.44 -0.60 -2.09
N LEU A 224 12.44 -1.47 -2.26
CA LEU A 224 12.24 -2.79 -2.88
C LEU A 224 11.35 -3.70 -2.02
N ARG A 225 11.52 -3.65 -0.69
CA ARG A 225 10.67 -4.41 0.26
C ARG A 225 9.31 -3.76 0.49
N CYS A 226 9.22 -2.44 0.31
CA CYS A 226 8.00 -1.68 0.54
C CYS A 226 7.81 -0.60 -0.54
N PRO A 227 7.35 -0.97 -1.75
CA PRO A 227 7.22 -0.04 -2.86
C PRO A 227 6.21 1.09 -2.60
N SER A 228 5.25 0.86 -1.69
CA SER A 228 4.28 1.87 -1.26
C SER A 228 4.90 3.12 -0.63
N LEU A 229 6.16 3.06 -0.18
CA LEU A 229 6.90 4.24 0.27
C LEU A 229 6.93 5.35 -0.80
N PHE A 230 7.00 4.99 -2.08
CA PHE A 230 6.91 5.95 -3.18
C PHE A 230 5.54 6.59 -3.35
N THR A 231 4.51 6.16 -2.61
CA THR A 231 3.15 6.71 -2.70
C THR A 231 2.84 7.71 -1.60
N PHE A 232 3.58 7.69 -0.48
CA PHE A 232 3.35 8.58 0.65
C PHE A 232 3.86 9.99 0.41
N SER A 233 3.20 10.97 1.04
CA SER A 233 3.61 12.37 1.03
C SER A 233 4.81 12.58 1.96
N ILE A 234 5.77 13.39 1.54
CA ILE A 234 6.92 13.76 2.39
C ILE A 234 6.42 14.59 3.58
N GLU A 235 5.72 15.69 3.31
CA GLU A 235 5.27 16.64 4.33
C GLU A 235 4.17 16.05 5.23
N ASN A 236 3.21 15.33 4.64
CA ASN A 236 2.01 14.90 5.37
C ASN A 236 2.11 13.47 5.92
N ASN A 237 3.19 12.74 5.63
CA ASN A 237 3.35 11.35 6.10
C ASN A 237 4.76 11.08 6.62
N PHE A 238 5.80 11.21 5.79
CA PHE A 238 7.17 10.85 6.22
C PHE A 238 7.64 11.69 7.40
N LYS A 239 7.66 13.02 7.25
CA LYS A 239 8.14 13.95 8.29
C LYS A 239 7.43 13.76 9.64
N PRO A 240 6.10 13.91 9.75
CA PRO A 240 5.44 13.84 11.06
C PRO A 240 5.56 12.47 11.74
N LYS A 241 5.65 11.38 10.96
CA LYS A 241 5.85 10.04 11.52
C LYS A 241 7.29 9.81 11.94
N TYR A 242 8.26 10.27 11.15
CA TYR A 242 9.67 10.20 11.51
C TYR A 242 9.97 11.04 12.76
N ASP A 243 9.47 12.28 12.82
CA ASP A 243 9.66 13.16 13.96
C ASP A 243 9.07 12.56 15.24
N TYR A 244 7.87 11.98 15.16
CA TYR A 244 7.28 11.27 16.29
C TYR A 244 8.12 10.06 16.71
N PHE A 245 8.59 9.27 15.75
CA PHE A 245 9.37 8.07 16.02
C PHE A 245 10.68 8.39 16.73
N VAL A 246 11.41 9.41 16.26
CA VAL A 246 12.71 9.77 16.83
C VAL A 246 12.54 10.53 18.15
N ASN A 247 11.68 11.55 18.19
CA ASN A 247 11.61 12.46 19.35
C ASN A 247 10.71 11.95 20.48
N GLU A 248 9.62 11.24 20.16
CA GLU A 248 8.68 10.76 21.19
C GLU A 248 8.87 9.27 21.50
N MET A 249 9.11 8.41 20.51
CA MET A 249 9.32 6.98 20.75
C MET A 249 10.78 6.62 21.08
N GLY A 250 11.73 7.56 20.89
CA GLY A 250 13.16 7.30 21.05
C GLY A 250 13.67 6.19 20.12
N GLY A 251 13.09 6.09 18.92
CA GLY A 251 13.38 5.04 17.95
C GLY A 251 14.57 5.36 17.06
N GLY A 252 15.31 4.31 16.67
CA GLY A 252 16.47 4.43 15.79
C GLY A 252 16.17 4.10 14.32
N LEU A 253 16.94 4.68 13.40
CA LEU A 253 16.78 4.46 11.95
C LEU A 253 16.85 2.97 11.55
N GLU A 254 17.63 2.16 12.28
CA GLU A 254 17.69 0.70 12.13
C GLU A 254 16.31 0.03 12.21
N GLU A 255 15.46 0.45 13.16
CA GLU A 255 14.12 -0.13 13.32
C GLU A 255 13.20 0.22 12.15
N LEU A 256 13.34 1.44 11.59
CA LEU A 256 12.60 1.85 10.39
C LEU A 256 13.10 1.11 9.15
N LYS A 257 14.40 0.82 9.06
CA LYS A 257 14.96 -0.02 7.99
C LYS A 257 14.40 -1.43 8.06
N GLU A 258 14.36 -2.04 9.23
CA GLU A 258 13.80 -3.39 9.40
C GLU A 258 12.29 -3.41 9.14
N PHE A 259 11.59 -2.32 9.48
CA PHE A 259 10.14 -2.22 9.37
C PHE A 259 9.64 -0.98 8.60
N PRO A 260 9.88 -0.88 7.27
CA PRO A 260 9.48 0.27 6.47
C PRO A 260 7.95 0.48 6.44
N GLN A 261 7.17 -0.58 6.70
CA GLN A 261 5.71 -0.49 6.79
C GLN A 261 5.22 0.41 7.93
N TYR A 262 6.09 0.84 8.84
CA TYR A 262 5.81 1.90 9.82
C TYR A 262 5.09 3.10 9.18
N PHE A 263 5.58 3.58 8.04
CA PHE A 263 5.00 4.73 7.33
C PHE A 263 3.62 4.47 6.71
N ALA A 264 3.18 3.21 6.63
CA ALA A 264 1.85 2.85 6.17
C ALA A 264 0.78 2.95 7.26
N PHE A 265 1.14 2.89 8.55
CA PHE A 265 0.17 2.96 9.65
C PHE A 265 -0.24 4.39 9.98
N SER A 266 -1.47 4.57 10.47
CA SER A 266 -1.96 5.89 10.91
C SER A 266 -1.13 6.41 12.10
N LEU A 267 -0.65 7.65 12.03
CA LEU A 267 0.08 8.26 13.13
C LEU A 267 -0.80 8.34 14.38
N GLU A 268 -1.97 8.96 14.28
CA GLU A 268 -2.87 9.16 15.43
C GLU A 268 -3.57 7.87 15.88
N LYS A 269 -4.23 7.17 14.96
CA LYS A 269 -5.13 6.06 15.31
C LYS A 269 -4.41 4.75 15.64
N ARG A 270 -3.12 4.65 15.31
CA ARG A 270 -2.39 3.38 15.42
C ARG A 270 -1.07 3.54 16.15
N ILE A 271 -0.17 4.37 15.64
CA ILE A 271 1.19 4.52 16.17
C ILE A 271 1.14 5.16 17.56
N LYS A 272 0.59 6.38 17.67
CA LYS A 272 0.48 7.13 18.93
C LYS A 272 -0.35 6.39 19.97
N LEU A 273 -1.51 5.86 19.55
CA LEU A 273 -2.40 5.13 20.45
C LEU A 273 -1.67 3.95 21.13
N ARG A 274 -1.06 3.07 20.33
CA ARG A 274 -0.37 1.90 20.86
C ARG A 274 0.91 2.26 21.61
N HIS A 275 1.59 3.33 21.20
CA HIS A 275 2.78 3.80 21.91
C HIS A 275 2.43 4.26 23.33
N ARG A 276 1.35 5.04 23.50
CA ARG A 276 0.89 5.49 24.82
C ARG A 276 0.53 4.32 25.74
N GLU A 277 -0.23 3.35 25.23
CA GLU A 277 -0.57 2.13 25.99
C GLU A 277 0.69 1.36 26.43
N MET A 278 1.69 1.25 25.56
CA MET A 278 2.97 0.62 25.92
C MET A 278 3.76 1.41 26.96
N VAL A 279 3.77 2.75 26.88
CA VAL A 279 4.45 3.62 27.85
C VAL A 279 3.82 3.51 29.23
N GLU A 280 2.48 3.50 29.32
CA GLU A 280 1.76 3.32 30.59
C GLU A 280 2.14 2.01 31.29
N LEU A 281 2.29 0.94 30.51
CA LEU A 281 2.70 -0.38 30.99
C LEU A 281 4.23 -0.56 31.09
N ARG A 282 5.01 0.45 30.70
CA ARG A 282 6.49 0.43 30.61
C ARG A 282 7.04 -0.74 29.78
N LEU A 283 6.31 -1.13 28.74
CA LEU A 283 6.68 -2.22 27.84
C LEU A 283 7.35 -1.69 26.57
N ARG A 284 8.28 -2.48 26.02
CA ARG A 284 8.86 -2.27 24.68
C ARG A 284 8.65 -3.51 23.82
N LEU A 285 8.13 -3.29 22.62
CA LEU A 285 7.86 -4.31 21.61
C LEU A 285 8.48 -3.86 20.29
N PRO A 286 8.96 -4.78 19.43
CA PRO A 286 9.36 -4.45 18.07
C PRO A 286 8.20 -3.81 17.29
N LEU A 287 8.51 -2.84 16.43
CA LEU A 287 7.51 -2.14 15.60
C LEU A 287 6.60 -3.10 14.82
N SER A 288 7.15 -4.20 14.31
CA SER A 288 6.40 -5.20 13.58
C SER A 288 5.31 -5.85 14.44
N SER A 289 5.65 -6.32 15.65
CA SER A 289 4.70 -6.89 16.61
C SER A 289 3.69 -5.85 17.10
N MET A 290 4.18 -4.64 17.39
CA MET A 290 3.35 -3.53 17.87
C MET A 290 2.32 -3.07 16.82
N LEU A 291 2.66 -3.03 15.53
CA LEU A 291 1.82 -2.36 14.53
C LEU A 291 1.07 -3.32 13.61
N LYS A 292 1.60 -4.51 13.31
CA LYS A 292 0.92 -5.50 12.44
C LYS A 292 -0.19 -6.27 13.15
N SER A 293 -0.08 -6.50 14.45
CA SER A 293 -1.04 -7.30 15.23
C SER A 293 -2.43 -6.68 15.24
N THR A 294 -3.49 -7.48 15.25
CA THR A 294 -4.86 -6.95 15.46
C THR A 294 -5.01 -6.28 16.82
N ASP A 295 -6.12 -5.59 17.09
CA ASP A 295 -6.33 -4.95 18.40
C ASP A 295 -6.45 -5.97 19.54
N ASN A 296 -7.02 -7.15 19.26
CA ASN A 296 -7.10 -8.24 20.21
C ASN A 296 -5.72 -8.86 20.46
N GLU A 297 -4.99 -9.20 19.40
CA GLU A 297 -3.63 -9.74 19.50
C GLU A 297 -2.70 -8.77 20.23
N PHE A 298 -2.82 -7.46 19.96
CA PHE A 298 -2.02 -6.46 20.65
C PHE A 298 -2.32 -6.42 22.16
N LYS A 299 -3.60 -6.45 22.55
CA LYS A 299 -4.00 -6.53 23.96
C LYS A 299 -3.48 -7.80 24.63
N GLU A 300 -3.56 -8.94 23.94
CA GLU A 300 -3.00 -10.20 24.43
C GLU A 300 -1.49 -10.10 24.63
N LEU A 301 -0.75 -9.50 23.69
CA LEU A 301 0.69 -9.24 23.82
C LEU A 301 1.01 -8.36 25.03
N LEU A 302 0.20 -7.33 25.29
CA LEU A 302 0.37 -6.47 26.48
C LEU A 302 0.13 -7.24 27.78
N VAL A 303 -0.91 -8.08 27.84
CA VAL A 303 -1.22 -8.90 29.03
C VAL A 303 -0.12 -9.93 29.29
N GLN A 304 0.30 -10.64 28.25
CA GLN A 304 1.37 -11.64 28.36
C GLN A 304 2.67 -10.99 28.85
N ARG A 305 3.10 -9.88 28.23
CA ARG A 305 4.34 -9.20 28.63
C ARG A 305 4.25 -8.54 30.01
N GLY A 306 3.13 -7.93 30.36
CA GLY A 306 2.91 -7.31 31.68
C GLY A 306 2.85 -8.33 32.83
N THR A 307 2.33 -9.53 32.58
CA THR A 307 2.35 -10.63 33.56
C THR A 307 3.78 -11.18 33.76
N TYR A 308 4.58 -11.30 32.70
CA TYR A 308 5.99 -11.66 32.83
C TYR A 308 6.80 -10.61 33.61
N ASP A 309 6.66 -9.32 33.31
CA ASP A 309 7.42 -8.28 34.02
C ASP A 309 7.02 -8.19 35.50
N SER A 310 5.73 -8.34 35.83
CA SER A 310 5.28 -8.37 37.22
C SER A 310 5.77 -9.62 37.98
N LEU A 311 5.81 -10.79 37.34
CA LEU A 311 6.39 -12.01 37.92
C LEU A 311 7.90 -11.90 38.09
N TRP A 312 8.63 -11.38 37.10
CA TRP A 312 10.07 -11.16 37.18
C TRP A 312 10.45 -10.13 38.24
N ILE A 313 9.71 -9.03 38.37
CA ILE A 313 9.91 -8.06 39.47
C ILE A 313 9.66 -8.72 40.84
N ARG A 314 8.64 -9.58 40.96
CA ARG A 314 8.41 -10.36 42.20
C ARG A 314 9.56 -11.32 42.48
N ILE A 315 10.05 -12.04 41.47
CA ILE A 315 11.20 -12.95 41.59
C ILE A 315 12.46 -12.17 41.99
N LEU A 316 12.77 -11.04 41.34
CA LEU A 316 13.91 -10.19 41.69
C LEU A 316 13.79 -9.60 43.11
N ARG A 317 12.58 -9.24 43.55
CA ARG A 317 12.35 -8.86 44.96
C ARG A 317 12.63 -10.02 45.91
N LEU A 318 12.18 -11.24 45.60
CA LEU A 318 12.44 -12.42 46.42
C LEU A 318 13.94 -12.73 46.48
N PHE A 319 14.66 -12.64 45.36
CA PHE A 319 16.12 -12.80 45.35
C PHE A 319 16.85 -11.67 46.10
N ARG A 320 16.39 -10.42 46.01
CA ARG A 320 16.97 -9.29 46.75
C ARG A 320 16.69 -9.35 48.26
N ILE A 321 15.55 -9.91 48.67
CA ILE A 321 15.22 -10.19 50.07
C ILE A 321 16.09 -11.35 50.59
N ASN A 322 16.25 -12.43 49.82
CA ASN A 322 17.12 -13.55 50.19
C ASN A 322 18.60 -13.15 50.27
N TRP A 323 19.09 -12.27 49.39
CA TRP A 323 20.46 -11.78 49.47
C TRP A 323 20.71 -10.91 50.72
N LYS A 324 19.72 -10.09 51.13
CA LYS A 324 19.77 -9.34 52.40
C LYS A 324 19.66 -10.24 53.63
N ALA A 325 18.85 -11.29 53.57
CA ALA A 325 18.73 -12.28 54.66
C ALA A 325 20.03 -13.08 54.84
N HIS A 326 20.73 -13.41 53.75
CA HIS A 326 22.01 -14.14 53.81
C HIS A 326 23.15 -13.29 54.41
N TRP A 327 23.14 -11.97 54.21
CA TRP A 327 24.07 -11.07 54.91
C TRP A 327 23.75 -10.89 56.39
N LEU A 328 22.47 -10.84 56.78
CA LEU A 328 22.07 -10.72 58.19
C LEU A 328 22.33 -12.00 59.00
N SER A 329 22.21 -13.20 58.42
CA SER A 329 22.53 -14.45 59.14
C SER A 329 24.03 -14.67 59.34
N THR A 330 24.87 -14.07 58.49
CA THR A 330 26.33 -14.22 58.58
C THR A 330 26.97 -13.19 59.52
N PHE A 331 26.30 -12.08 59.80
CA PHE A 331 26.81 -11.02 60.69
C PHE A 331 26.34 -11.12 62.16
N ILE A 332 25.28 -11.90 62.44
CA ILE A 332 24.76 -12.09 63.81
C ILE A 332 25.29 -13.38 64.48
N GLY A 333 26.06 -14.20 63.75
CA GLY A 333 26.65 -15.44 64.28
C GLY A 333 28.04 -15.32 64.93
N ASN A 334 28.61 -14.10 65.03
CA ASN A 334 29.94 -13.87 65.61
C ASN A 334 29.96 -12.60 66.48
N PHE A 335 29.13 -12.57 67.53
CA PHE A 335 29.40 -11.78 68.74
C PHE A 335 28.76 -12.43 69.96
#